data_AF-A0A2A4UJ19-F1
#
_entry.id   AF-A0A2A4UJ19-F1
#
_cell.length_a   1.000
_cell.length_b   1.000
_cell.length_c   1.000
_cell.angle_alpha   90.00
_cell.angle_beta   90.00
_cell.angle_gamma   90.00
#
_symmetry.space_group_name_H-M   'P 1'
#
loop_
_entity.id
_entity.type
_entity.pdbx_description
1 polymer ?
#
loop_
_entity_poly.entity_id
_entity_poly.type
_entity_poly.pdbx_seq_one_letter_code
_entity_poly.pdbx_strand_id
1 'polypeptide(L)' 'MPTILRIGSFRFFFYSNESNEPAHIHIQKDNMLAKFWLHPVALAASTRFSPKDLRKLQLLVNEHQDTFMEAWNEYFGS' A
#
# COMPACT_ATOMS: atom_id res chain seq x y z
N MET A 1 -2.24 11.92 6.86
CA MET A 1 -1.99 10.88 5.84
C MET A 1 -0.74 11.26 5.05
N PRO A 2 0.46 10.86 5.51
CA PRO A 2 1.66 10.99 4.72
C PRO A 2 1.51 10.13 3.46
N THR A 3 1.85 10.71 2.30
CA THR A 3 1.96 9.94 1.06
C THR A 3 3.39 9.47 1.00
N ILE A 4 3.61 8.14 1.01
CA ILE A 4 4.96 7.57 1.02
C ILE A 4 5.55 7.64 -0.37
N LEU A 5 4.76 7.25 -1.37
CA LEU A 5 5.20 7.15 -2.75
C LEU A 5 4.07 7.51 -3.71
N ARG A 6 4.43 8.08 -4.85
CA ARG A 6 3.51 8.35 -5.94
C ARG A 6 4.13 7.89 -7.26
N ILE A 7 3.48 6.96 -7.93
CA ILE A 7 3.93 6.41 -9.22
C ILE A 7 2.85 6.73 -10.25
N GLY A 8 3.08 7.76 -11.07
CA GLY A 8 2.08 8.28 -12.00
C GLY A 8 0.78 8.68 -11.28
N SER A 9 -0.32 8.03 -11.63
CA SER A 9 -1.65 8.26 -11.03
C SER A 9 -1.90 7.45 -9.76
N PHE A 10 -0.99 6.57 -9.36
CA PHE A 10 -1.14 5.75 -8.15
C PHE A 10 -0.49 6.44 -6.95
N ARG A 11 -1.26 6.56 -5.87
CA ARG A 11 -0.82 7.13 -4.60
C ARG A 11 -0.74 6.04 -3.53
N PHE A 12 0.43 5.89 -2.91
CA PHE A 12 0.69 4.92 -1.85
C PHE A 12 0.74 5.61 -0.49
N PHE A 13 -0.06 5.12 0.47
CA PHE A 13 -0.18 5.71 1.81
C PHE A 13 -0.72 4.69 2.82
N PHE A 14 -0.58 4.97 4.12
CA PHE A 14 -1.27 4.27 5.20
C PHE A 14 -2.04 5.26 6.07
N TYR A 15 -3.04 4.80 6.81
CA TYR A 15 -3.74 5.66 7.77
C TYR A 15 -3.00 5.68 9.09
N SER A 16 -2.87 6.86 9.68
CA SER A 16 -2.19 7.09 10.95
C SER A 16 -2.79 6.33 12.15
N ASN A 17 -4.00 5.78 12.04
CA ASN A 17 -4.71 5.09 13.12
C ASN A 17 -4.75 3.56 12.95
N GLU A 18 -4.01 2.99 12.01
CA GLU A 18 -4.02 1.56 11.69
C GLU A 18 -2.94 0.74 12.44
N SER A 19 -2.47 1.21 13.61
CA SER A 19 -1.37 0.59 14.35
C SER A 19 -1.65 -0.83 14.88
N ASN A 20 -2.92 -1.25 14.91
CA ASN A 20 -3.32 -2.59 15.38
C ASN A 20 -3.32 -3.65 14.27
N GLU A 21 -3.05 -3.27 13.01
CA GLU A 21 -2.99 -4.21 11.90
C GLU A 21 -1.53 -4.50 11.49
N PRO A 22 -1.27 -5.66 10.87
CA PRO A 22 0.03 -5.93 10.26
C PRO A 22 0.42 -4.86 9.23
N ALA A 23 1.72 -4.75 8.95
CA ALA A 23 2.24 -3.77 7.99
C ALA A 23 1.56 -3.89 6.63
N HIS A 24 0.96 -2.78 6.17
CA HIS A 24 0.21 -2.74 4.92
C HIS A 24 0.25 -1.36 4.26
N ILE A 25 -0.14 -1.32 2.99
CA ILE A 25 -0.18 -0.11 2.18
C ILE A 25 -1.52 0.01 1.45
N HIS A 26 -2.07 1.21 1.45
CA HIS A 26 -3.21 1.59 0.62
C HIS A 26 -2.73 2.25 -0.66
N ILE A 27 -3.38 1.90 -1.77
CA ILE A 27 -3.10 2.42 -3.10
C ILE A 27 -4.39 3.05 -3.62
N GLN A 28 -4.36 4.34 -3.90
CA GLN A 28 -5.47 5.07 -4.48
C GLN A 28 -5.16 5.54 -5.89
N LYS A 29 -6.15 5.42 -6.78
CA LYS A 29 -6.17 6.05 -8.11
C LYS A 29 -7.58 6.54 -8.38
N ASP A 30 -7.77 7.86 -8.47
CA ASP A 30 -9.10 8.47 -8.64
C ASP A 30 -10.10 7.94 -7.60
N ASN A 31 -11.19 7.29 -8.04
CA ASN A 31 -12.21 6.66 -7.19
C ASN A 31 -11.93 5.17 -6.88
N MET A 32 -10.73 4.69 -7.16
CA MET A 32 -10.30 3.29 -6.98
C MET A 32 -9.36 3.19 -5.77
N LEU A 33 -9.51 2.13 -4.98
CA LEU A 33 -8.70 1.90 -3.79
C LEU A 33 -8.33 0.42 -3.66
N ALA A 34 -7.09 0.14 -3.31
CA ALA A 34 -6.58 -1.19 -3.01
C ALA A 34 -5.77 -1.17 -1.72
N LYS A 35 -5.75 -2.29 -1.01
CA LYS A 35 -4.99 -2.50 0.22
C LYS A 35 -4.15 -3.76 0.03
N PHE A 36 -2.86 -3.66 0.30
CA PHE A 36 -1.91 -4.76 0.22
C PHE A 36 -1.17 -4.93 1.54
N TRP A 37 -1.05 -6.16 2.02
CA TRP A 37 -0.11 -6.51 3.08
C TRP A 37 1.32 -6.37 2.56
N LEU A 38 2.27 -6.06 3.44
CA LEU A 38 3.70 -5.98 3.12
C LEU A 38 4.46 -7.24 3.55
N HIS A 39 3.87 -8.08 4.42
CA HIS A 39 4.52 -9.31 4.90
C HIS A 39 3.52 -10.47 5.10
N PRO A 40 3.39 -11.39 4.12
CA PRO A 40 3.91 -11.33 2.75
C PRO A 40 3.14 -10.33 1.87
N VAL A 41 3.72 -9.91 0.75
CA VAL A 41 3.05 -9.01 -0.21
C VAL A 41 1.84 -9.70 -0.85
N ALA A 42 0.66 -9.39 -0.34
CA ALA A 42 -0.60 -10.02 -0.73
C ALA A 42 -1.75 -9.00 -0.75
N LEU A 43 -2.69 -9.20 -1.67
CA LEU A 43 -3.88 -8.37 -1.74
C LEU A 43 -4.77 -8.62 -0.52
N ALA A 44 -5.07 -7.56 0.24
CA ALA A 44 -5.99 -7.60 1.38
C ALA A 44 -7.41 -7.24 0.94
N ALA A 45 -7.55 -6.15 0.19
CA ALA A 45 -8.83 -5.67 -0.32
C ALA A 45 -8.64 -4.84 -1.59
N SER A 46 -9.65 -4.81 -2.45
CA SER A 46 -9.67 -3.90 -3.59
C SER A 46 -11.08 -3.45 -3.93
N THR A 47 -11.18 -2.23 -4.43
CA THR A 47 -12.43 -1.59 -4.86
C THR A 47 -12.20 -0.98 -6.24
N ARG A 48 -13.03 -1.40 -7.21
CA ARG A 48 -13.04 -0.93 -8.61
C ARG A 48 -11.79 -1.22 -9.45
N PHE A 49 -10.73 -1.77 -8.88
CA PHE A 49 -9.56 -2.23 -9.63
C PHE A 49 -9.83 -3.51 -10.41
N SER A 50 -9.33 -3.56 -11.65
CA SER A 50 -9.36 -4.79 -12.45
C SER A 50 -8.30 -5.78 -11.96
N PRO A 51 -8.49 -7.09 -12.15
CA PRO A 51 -7.47 -8.09 -11.80
C PRO A 51 -6.11 -7.83 -12.47
N LYS A 52 -6.10 -7.24 -13.67
CA LYS A 52 -4.87 -6.88 -14.38
C LYS A 52 -4.14 -5.73 -13.69
N ASP A 53 -4.88 -4.72 -13.24
CA ASP A 53 -4.30 -3.61 -12.48
C ASP A 53 -3.76 -4.09 -11.13
N LEU A 54 -4.49 -4.97 -10.44
CA LEU A 54 -4.06 -5.54 -9.16
C LEU A 54 -2.74 -6.29 -9.27
N ARG A 55 -2.53 -7.07 -10.35
CA ARG A 55 -1.23 -7.72 -10.60
C ARG A 55 -0.11 -6.69 -10.79
N LYS A 56 -0.37 -5.61 -11.53
CA LYS A 56 0.61 -4.53 -11.70
C LYS A 56 0.92 -3.83 -10.38
N LEU A 57 -0.10 -3.54 -9.58
CA LEU A 57 0.06 -2.95 -8.26
C LEU A 57 0.84 -3.87 -7.32
N GLN A 58 0.58 -5.18 -7.35
CA GLN A 58 1.32 -6.15 -6.55
C GLN A 58 2.81 -6.16 -6.90
N LEU A 59 3.16 -6.08 -8.19
CA LEU A 59 4.56 -5.96 -8.62
C LEU A 59 5.21 -4.67 -8.09
N LEU A 60 4.52 -3.53 -8.19
CA LEU A 60 5.01 -2.25 -7.66
C LEU A 60 5.16 -2.27 -6.13
N VAL A 61 4.24 -2.92 -5.43
CA VAL A 61 4.33 -3.08 -3.97
C VAL A 61 5.51 -3.95 -3.58
N ASN A 62 5.78 -5.01 -4.34
CA ASN A 62 6.90 -5.89 -4.12
C ASN A 62 8.24 -5.17 -4.39
N GLU A 63 8.33 -4.44 -5.50
CA GLU A 63 9.52 -3.65 -5.87
C GLU A 63 9.88 -2.58 -4.82
N HIS A 64 8.86 -1.99 -4.18
CA HIS A 64 9.06 -0.96 -3.15
C HIS A 64 8.73 -1.45 -1.73
N GLN A 65 8.72 -2.77 -1.51
CA GLN A 65 8.31 -3.37 -0.23
C GLN A 65 9.17 -2.85 0.93
N ASP A 66 10.48 -2.82 0.74
CA ASP A 66 11.43 -2.37 1.78
C ASP A 66 11.18 -0.92 2.17
N THR A 67 10.98 -0.02 1.19
CA THR A 67 10.65 1.39 1.45
C THR A 67 9.32 1.54 2.20
N PHE A 68 8.32 0.72 1.88
CA PHE A 68 7.04 0.76 2.60
C PHE A 68 7.14 0.20 4.02
N MET A 69 7.95 -0.84 4.21
CA MET A 69 8.23 -1.41 5.53
C MET A 69 9.03 -0.44 6.41
N GLU A 70 10.04 0.23 5.87
CA GLU A 70 10.80 1.28 6.55
C GLU A 70 9.87 2.41 7.00
N ALA A 71 9.08 2.98 6.09
CA ALA A 71 8.12 4.03 6.42
C ALA A 71 7.07 3.59 7.45
N TRP A 72 6.62 2.33 7.40
CA TRP A 72 5.72 1.76 8.39
C TRP A 72 6.38 1.67 9.77
N ASN A 73 7.60 1.14 9.84
CA ASN A 73 8.35 0.98 11.08
C ASN A 73 8.75 2.34 11.69
N GLU A 74 9.10 3.33 10.88
CA GLU A 74 9.35 4.70 11.35
C GLU A 74 8.10 5.33 11.98
N TYR A 75 6.92 5.04 11.43
CA TYR A 75 5.67 5.64 11.90
C TYR A 75 5.04 4.90 13.09
N PHE A 76 5.07 3.57 13.11
CA PHE A 76 4.40 2.72 14.10
C PHE A 76 5.35 1.98 15.05
N GLY A 77 6.65 1.96 14.78
CA GLY A 77 7.66 1.24 15.57
C GLY A 77 8.23 2.02 16.77
N SER A 78 7.60 3.13 17.17
CA SER A 78 7.94 3.88 18.39
C SER A 78 6.97 3.59 19.54
#